data_AF-A0A2R3JV16-F1
#
_entry.id   AF-A0A2R3JV16-F1
#
_cell.length_a   1.000
_cell.length_b   1.000
_cell.length_c   1.000
_cell.angle_alpha   90.00
_cell.angle_beta   90.00
_cell.angle_gamma   90.00
#
_symmetry.space_group_name_H-M   'P 1'
#
loop_
_entity.id
_entity.type
_entity.pdbx_description
1 polymer ?
#
loop_
_entity_poly.entity_id
_entity_poly.type
_entity_poly.pdbx_seq_one_letter_code
_entity_poly.pdbx_strand_id
1 'polypeptide(L)'
;MFRKKYVIATVAGLMALVLAGCGQSKLTTTKSTYTRNGLVAAVKGQASTKKVSYQIDGQATKKQTVHNGTFIIQVPTKTKRQVIKLTAGSRQKTVYVKSAKRIANYQTLATAYNQALIASKMTKSQQAAAKKLQTQAAAMKQQQAQIQATVKKAKAQVAQGGTAAVTGAQTLQTQQAAAAKLQTQAASLQASQKTVAAAMKTAKSQVKGELLPTKTPTGVTNVVTTKDYKIRMNVQSGDVMGTAMIVPTKAFKDKTRQQKFGVSFALMTSMSGANAKQVMKKFNKETKNNSSSTTTIDPITSKGVRFTIGISTTNLYIFMAK
;
A
#
# COMPACT_ATOMS: atom_id res chain seq x y z
N MET A 1 75.73 -32.63 -59.35
CA MET A 1 74.89 -33.77 -59.78
C MET A 1 73.84 -33.99 -58.68
N PHE A 2 72.60 -33.47 -58.82
CA PHE A 2 71.43 -34.12 -59.46
C PHE A 2 71.23 -35.56 -58.94
N ARG A 3 70.12 -36.00 -58.31
CA ARG A 3 68.76 -35.47 -58.05
C ARG A 3 68.21 -36.19 -56.80
N LYS A 4 67.67 -35.46 -55.81
CA LYS A 4 66.73 -36.03 -54.83
C LYS A 4 65.34 -36.00 -55.45
N LYS A 5 64.69 -37.16 -55.53
CA LYS A 5 63.33 -37.31 -56.08
C LYS A 5 62.32 -36.80 -55.04
N TYR A 6 61.49 -35.88 -55.50
CA TYR A 6 60.27 -35.43 -54.83
C TYR A 6 59.22 -36.54 -54.90
N VAL A 7 58.57 -36.82 -53.78
CA VAL A 7 57.21 -37.39 -53.78
C VAL A 7 56.32 -36.35 -53.11
N ILE A 8 55.60 -35.63 -53.96
CA ILE A 8 54.44 -34.81 -53.59
C ILE A 8 53.27 -35.78 -53.54
N ALA A 9 52.64 -35.89 -52.37
CA ALA A 9 51.27 -36.41 -52.26
C ALA A 9 50.45 -35.41 -51.45
N THR A 10 49.82 -34.50 -52.17
CA THR A 10 48.76 -33.59 -51.74
C THR A 10 47.40 -34.26 -51.91
N VAL A 11 46.72 -34.65 -50.82
CA VAL A 11 45.25 -34.73 -50.68
C VAL A 11 44.97 -34.61 -49.17
N ALA A 12 44.69 -33.42 -48.63
CA ALA A 12 43.35 -32.84 -48.48
C ALA A 12 42.41 -33.67 -47.60
N GLY A 13 42.04 -33.12 -46.43
CA GLY A 13 41.00 -33.72 -45.57
C GLY A 13 41.12 -33.54 -44.07
N LEU A 14 42.05 -32.71 -43.57
CA LEU A 14 42.14 -32.38 -42.14
C LEU A 14 41.47 -31.02 -41.86
N MET A 15 40.14 -30.98 -42.00
CA MET A 15 39.32 -29.86 -41.52
C MET A 15 37.84 -30.24 -41.41
N ALA A 16 37.49 -30.94 -40.34
CA ALA A 16 36.10 -31.06 -39.89
C ALA A 16 36.03 -31.07 -38.36
N LEU A 17 36.69 -30.09 -37.73
CA LEU A 17 36.45 -29.73 -36.33
C LEU A 17 36.06 -28.26 -36.28
N VAL A 18 34.88 -28.03 -35.73
CA VAL A 18 34.31 -26.76 -35.26
C VAL A 18 33.75 -25.80 -36.32
N LEU A 19 32.69 -26.23 -37.02
CA LEU A 19 31.59 -25.31 -37.37
C LEU A 19 30.50 -25.34 -36.28
N ALA A 20 30.89 -25.04 -35.03
CA ALA A 20 29.98 -24.52 -34.01
C ALA A 20 30.29 -23.03 -33.79
N GLY A 21 30.44 -22.31 -34.90
CA GLY A 21 30.62 -20.86 -34.92
C GLY A 21 29.30 -20.12 -34.69
N CYS A 22 29.11 -19.68 -33.44
CA CYS A 22 28.80 -18.27 -33.17
C CYS A 22 27.46 -17.70 -33.67
N GLY A 23 26.34 -18.38 -33.39
CA GLY A 23 25.13 -17.64 -32.98
C GLY A 23 25.30 -17.17 -31.54
N GLN A 24 26.15 -16.18 -31.26
CA GLN A 24 26.50 -15.80 -29.88
C GLN A 24 25.23 -15.58 -29.05
N SER A 25 24.98 -16.49 -28.10
CA SER A 25 23.90 -16.34 -27.13
C SER A 25 24.03 -14.94 -26.52
N LYS A 26 22.98 -14.11 -26.64
CA LYS A 26 22.98 -12.76 -26.09
C LYS A 26 22.16 -12.80 -24.81
N LEU A 27 22.70 -12.22 -23.73
CA LEU A 27 21.95 -11.90 -22.52
C LEU A 27 22.51 -10.62 -21.93
N THR A 28 21.79 -9.53 -22.11
CA THR A 28 22.17 -8.21 -21.58
C THR A 28 21.02 -7.59 -20.82
N THR A 29 21.36 -6.66 -19.94
CA THR A 29 20.40 -5.86 -19.17
C THR A 29 20.78 -4.40 -19.35
N THR A 30 19.79 -3.52 -19.36
CA THR A 30 20.02 -2.07 -19.52
C THR A 30 20.75 -1.45 -18.34
N LYS A 31 20.68 -2.08 -17.16
CA LYS A 31 21.35 -1.66 -15.93
C LYS A 31 21.81 -2.89 -15.14
N SER A 32 22.79 -2.71 -14.26
CA SER A 32 23.16 -3.69 -13.23
C SER A 32 22.27 -3.57 -11.99
N THR A 33 21.74 -2.37 -11.73
CA THR A 33 20.87 -2.06 -10.60
C THR A 33 19.64 -1.28 -11.06
N TYR A 34 18.47 -1.76 -10.66
CA TYR A 34 17.17 -1.18 -10.98
C TYR A 34 16.53 -0.56 -9.74
N THR A 35 15.83 0.54 -9.94
CA THR A 35 15.00 1.18 -8.92
C THR A 35 13.52 0.98 -9.23
N ARG A 36 12.68 1.14 -8.21
CA ARG A 36 11.22 1.05 -8.36
C ARG A 36 10.72 2.10 -9.34
N ASN A 37 9.76 1.72 -10.18
CA ASN A 37 8.87 2.63 -10.88
C ASN A 37 7.41 2.19 -10.62
N GLY A 38 6.69 2.98 -9.83
CA GLY A 38 5.36 2.62 -9.35
C GLY A 38 5.38 1.48 -8.34
N LEU A 39 4.77 0.33 -8.67
CA LEU A 39 4.64 -0.82 -7.77
C LEU A 39 5.85 -1.79 -7.82
N VAL A 40 6.55 -1.82 -8.95
CA VAL A 40 7.57 -2.82 -9.28
C VAL A 40 8.85 -2.14 -9.78
N ALA A 41 9.94 -2.89 -9.84
CA ALA A 41 11.10 -2.53 -10.66
C ALA A 41 11.00 -3.30 -11.99
N ALA A 42 11.17 -2.59 -13.12
CA ALA A 42 11.17 -3.20 -14.44
C ALA A 42 12.61 -3.52 -14.86
N VAL A 43 13.01 -4.79 -14.71
CA VAL A 43 14.30 -5.29 -15.20
C VAL A 43 14.17 -5.51 -16.70
N LYS A 44 14.84 -4.68 -17.49
CA LYS A 44 14.77 -4.70 -18.95
C LYS A 44 16.07 -5.20 -19.56
N GLY A 45 15.98 -6.02 -20.59
CA GLY A 45 17.16 -6.55 -21.25
C GLY A 45 16.89 -7.12 -22.63
N GLN A 46 17.94 -7.67 -23.23
CA GLN A 46 17.90 -8.35 -24.52
C GLN A 46 18.38 -9.78 -24.38
N ALA A 47 17.76 -10.69 -25.14
CA ALA A 47 18.19 -12.07 -25.22
C ALA A 47 17.98 -12.63 -26.64
N SER A 48 18.86 -13.53 -27.07
CA SER A 48 18.71 -14.24 -28.36
C SER A 48 17.85 -15.51 -28.27
N THR A 49 17.48 -15.92 -27.05
CA THR A 49 16.59 -17.06 -26.80
C THR A 49 15.12 -16.63 -26.80
N LYS A 50 14.18 -17.57 -27.00
CA LYS A 50 12.73 -17.29 -26.91
C LYS A 50 12.25 -16.99 -25.49
N LYS A 51 12.99 -17.41 -24.46
CA LYS A 51 12.66 -17.25 -23.05
C LYS A 51 13.91 -16.94 -22.23
N VAL A 52 13.74 -16.11 -21.20
CA VAL A 52 14.72 -15.89 -20.12
C VAL A 52 14.17 -16.51 -18.85
N SER A 53 14.93 -17.41 -18.24
CA SER A 53 14.64 -17.94 -16.90
C SER A 53 15.17 -16.96 -15.86
N TYR A 54 14.44 -16.77 -14.76
CA TYR A 54 14.87 -15.88 -13.70
C TYR A 54 14.48 -16.38 -12.30
N GLN A 55 15.31 -16.04 -11.32
CA GLN A 55 15.04 -16.24 -9.90
C GLN A 55 15.15 -14.90 -9.17
N ILE A 56 14.28 -14.69 -8.20
CA ILE A 56 14.29 -13.51 -7.32
C ILE A 56 14.67 -14.02 -5.94
N ASP A 57 15.78 -13.54 -5.36
CA ASP A 57 16.25 -13.92 -4.02
C ASP A 57 16.37 -15.45 -3.81
N GLY A 58 16.81 -16.19 -4.84
CA GLY A 58 16.95 -17.66 -4.80
C GLY A 58 15.63 -18.44 -4.76
N GLN A 59 14.49 -17.77 -4.94
CA GLN A 59 13.18 -18.40 -5.04
C GLN A 59 13.05 -19.22 -6.34
N ALA A 60 11.96 -20.00 -6.43
CA ALA A 60 11.63 -20.83 -7.58
C ALA A 60 11.81 -20.09 -8.93
N THR A 61 12.44 -20.78 -9.88
CA THR A 61 12.69 -20.26 -11.22
C THR A 61 11.39 -19.97 -11.95
N LYS A 62 11.29 -18.77 -12.51
CA LYS A 62 10.21 -18.33 -13.39
C LYS A 62 10.75 -18.12 -14.79
N LYS A 63 9.86 -18.09 -15.79
CA LYS A 63 10.22 -17.85 -17.19
C LYS A 63 9.56 -16.56 -17.67
N GLN A 64 10.28 -15.78 -18.46
CA GLN A 64 9.75 -14.62 -19.16
C GLN A 64 9.96 -14.77 -20.67
N THR A 65 8.90 -14.54 -21.43
CA THR A 65 8.96 -14.59 -22.89
C THR A 65 9.76 -13.40 -23.42
N VAL A 66 10.56 -13.67 -24.46
CA VAL A 66 11.31 -12.65 -25.18
C VAL A 66 10.53 -12.30 -26.44
N HIS A 67 10.23 -11.01 -26.60
CA HIS A 67 9.54 -10.47 -27.77
C HIS A 67 10.49 -9.52 -28.50
N ASN A 68 10.70 -9.76 -29.80
CA ASN A 68 11.61 -8.99 -30.66
C ASN A 68 13.01 -8.81 -30.03
N GLY A 69 13.56 -9.90 -29.47
CA GLY A 69 14.86 -9.90 -28.81
C GLY A 69 14.92 -9.17 -27.46
N THR A 70 13.79 -8.69 -26.93
CA THR A 70 13.71 -7.94 -25.67
C THR A 70 12.86 -8.65 -24.62
N PHE A 71 13.17 -8.41 -23.34
CA PHE A 71 12.35 -8.87 -22.22
C PHE A 71 12.21 -7.78 -21.16
N ILE A 72 11.11 -7.87 -20.41
CA ILE A 72 10.85 -7.03 -19.24
C ILE A 72 10.37 -7.94 -18.10
N ILE A 73 11.12 -8.02 -17.02
CA ILE A 73 10.73 -8.75 -15.81
C ILE A 73 10.27 -7.73 -14.77
N GLN A 74 9.03 -7.86 -14.29
CA GLN A 74 8.48 -7.02 -13.23
C GLN A 74 8.77 -7.65 -11.87
N VAL A 75 9.60 -6.98 -11.07
CA VAL A 75 9.98 -7.42 -9.73
C VAL A 75 9.22 -6.59 -8.70
N PRO A 76 8.30 -7.17 -7.92
CA PRO A 76 7.72 -6.51 -6.76
C PRO A 76 8.83 -6.08 -5.81
N THR A 77 8.88 -4.77 -5.54
CA THR A 77 9.93 -4.19 -4.71
C THR A 77 9.70 -4.49 -3.24
N LYS A 78 10.79 -4.67 -2.48
CA LYS A 78 10.81 -4.94 -1.04
C LYS A 78 11.60 -3.87 -0.27
N THR A 79 11.56 -3.91 1.05
CA THR A 79 12.39 -3.09 1.95
C THR A 79 13.86 -3.49 1.95
N LYS A 80 14.20 -4.65 1.38
CA LYS A 80 15.56 -5.16 1.23
C LYS A 80 15.96 -5.15 -0.25
N ARG A 81 17.26 -5.04 -0.51
CA ARG A 81 17.82 -5.22 -1.86
C ARG A 81 17.52 -6.65 -2.32
N GLN A 82 17.09 -6.79 -3.57
CA GLN A 82 16.75 -8.10 -4.15
C GLN A 82 17.78 -8.47 -5.20
N VAL A 83 18.11 -9.77 -5.27
CA VAL A 83 19.04 -10.33 -6.25
C VAL A 83 18.25 -11.05 -7.32
N ILE A 84 18.48 -10.68 -8.58
CA ILE A 84 17.81 -11.27 -9.74
C ILE A 84 18.84 -12.03 -10.56
N LYS A 85 18.76 -13.35 -10.55
CA LYS A 85 19.59 -14.21 -11.39
C LYS A 85 18.83 -14.50 -12.68
N LEU A 86 19.43 -14.20 -13.82
CA LEU A 86 18.86 -14.40 -15.16
C LEU A 86 19.67 -15.46 -15.90
N THR A 87 18.98 -16.31 -16.66
CA THR A 87 19.59 -17.35 -17.48
C THR A 87 18.92 -17.41 -18.85
N ALA A 88 19.72 -17.44 -19.91
CA ALA A 88 19.29 -17.59 -21.30
C ALA A 88 20.28 -18.50 -22.05
N GLY A 89 19.86 -19.73 -22.34
CA GLY A 89 20.79 -20.77 -22.82
C GLY A 89 21.88 -21.03 -21.78
N SER A 90 23.15 -21.04 -22.22
CA SER A 90 24.32 -21.17 -21.33
C SER A 90 24.69 -19.89 -20.59
N ARG A 91 24.06 -18.74 -20.91
CA ARG A 91 24.46 -17.44 -20.33
C ARG A 91 23.69 -17.13 -19.07
N GLN A 92 24.42 -16.56 -18.11
CA GLN A 92 23.88 -16.09 -16.86
C GLN A 92 24.19 -14.60 -16.67
N LYS A 93 23.29 -13.89 -15.99
CA LYS A 93 23.51 -12.51 -15.57
C LYS A 93 22.82 -12.24 -14.25
N THR A 94 23.52 -11.61 -13.33
CA THR A 94 22.96 -11.17 -12.05
C THR A 94 22.75 -9.66 -12.08
N VAL A 95 21.55 -9.23 -11.69
CA VAL A 95 21.22 -7.81 -11.49
C VAL A 95 20.52 -7.61 -10.16
N TYR A 96 20.43 -6.37 -9.73
CA TYR A 96 19.88 -6.02 -8.41
C TYR A 96 18.68 -5.11 -8.55
N VAL A 97 17.73 -5.24 -7.61
CA VAL A 97 16.69 -4.25 -7.39
C VAL A 97 16.97 -3.58 -6.05
N LYS A 98 17.09 -2.24 -6.04
CA LYS A 98 17.32 -1.49 -4.80
C LYS A 98 16.17 -1.70 -3.81
N SER A 99 16.49 -1.65 -2.52
CA SER A 99 15.47 -1.52 -1.48
C SER A 99 14.62 -0.26 -1.72
N ALA A 100 13.36 -0.34 -1.31
CA ALA A 100 12.44 0.77 -1.33
C ALA A 100 11.91 1.07 0.07
N LYS A 101 11.53 2.32 0.34
CA LYS A 101 10.86 2.66 1.58
C LYS A 101 9.40 2.19 1.52
N ARG A 102 8.92 1.59 2.60
CA ARG A 102 7.50 1.29 2.78
C ARG A 102 6.70 2.58 2.93
N ILE A 103 5.48 2.60 2.40
CA ILE A 103 4.51 3.67 2.62
C ILE A 103 4.03 3.63 4.08
N ALA A 104 3.51 2.47 4.49
CA ALA A 104 2.96 2.17 5.81
C ALA A 104 2.82 0.65 5.99
N ASN A 105 2.50 0.22 7.22
CA ASN A 105 1.98 -1.12 7.47
C ASN A 105 0.55 -1.25 6.91
N TYR A 106 0.22 -2.40 6.32
CA TYR A 106 -1.07 -2.62 5.66
C TYR A 106 -2.24 -2.58 6.64
N GLN A 107 -2.18 -3.25 7.80
CA GLN A 107 -3.27 -3.26 8.79
C GLN A 107 -3.59 -1.85 9.27
N THR A 108 -2.56 -1.06 9.59
CA THR A 108 -2.72 0.32 10.03
C THR A 108 -3.36 1.17 8.94
N LEU A 109 -2.85 1.06 7.70
CA LEU A 109 -3.37 1.79 6.55
C LEU A 109 -4.82 1.40 6.24
N ALA A 110 -5.12 0.10 6.18
CA ALA A 110 -6.44 -0.42 5.88
C ALA A 110 -7.48 -0.02 6.93
N THR A 111 -7.11 -0.09 8.22
CA THR A 111 -7.98 0.33 9.32
C THR A 111 -8.30 1.83 9.21
N ALA A 112 -7.27 2.67 9.08
CA ALA A 112 -7.46 4.12 9.01
C ALA A 112 -8.23 4.55 7.75
N TYR A 113 -7.91 3.97 6.59
CA TYR A 113 -8.63 4.21 5.35
C TYR A 113 -10.10 3.80 5.46
N ASN A 114 -10.38 2.57 5.93
CA ASN A 114 -11.74 2.05 6.02
C ASN A 114 -12.58 2.86 7.01
N GLN A 115 -12.03 3.22 8.17
CA GLN A 115 -12.73 4.05 9.15
C GLN A 115 -13.03 5.44 8.60
N ALA A 116 -12.06 6.08 7.94
CA ALA A 116 -12.26 7.39 7.34
C ALA A 116 -13.28 7.36 6.20
N LEU A 117 -13.26 6.31 5.36
CA LEU A 117 -14.22 6.14 4.28
C LEU A 117 -15.64 5.88 4.80
N ILE A 118 -15.80 5.06 5.84
CA ILE A 118 -17.10 4.86 6.51
C ILE A 118 -17.58 6.19 7.11
N ALA A 119 -16.73 6.88 7.87
CA ALA A 119 -17.08 8.16 8.49
C ALA A 119 -17.46 9.24 7.44
N SER A 120 -16.89 9.19 6.23
CA SER A 120 -17.22 10.11 5.13
C SER A 120 -18.66 9.99 4.63
N LYS A 121 -19.36 8.88 4.95
CA LYS A 121 -20.77 8.68 4.62
C LYS A 121 -21.73 9.04 5.74
N MET A 122 -21.21 9.35 6.92
CA MET A 122 -22.03 9.81 8.04
C MET A 122 -22.37 11.29 7.85
N THR A 123 -23.57 11.70 8.28
CA THR A 123 -23.96 13.11 8.30
C THR A 123 -23.15 13.87 9.35
N LYS A 124 -23.08 15.22 9.25
CA LYS A 124 -22.41 16.05 10.27
C LYS A 124 -22.97 15.82 11.67
N SER A 125 -24.28 15.61 11.79
CA SER A 125 -24.94 15.30 13.06
C SER A 125 -24.48 13.95 13.61
N GLN A 126 -24.43 12.91 12.77
CA GLN A 126 -23.93 11.59 13.17
C GLN A 126 -22.45 11.62 13.56
N GLN A 127 -21.62 12.41 12.85
CA GLN A 127 -20.21 12.61 13.19
C GLN A 127 -20.06 13.34 14.53
N ALA A 128 -20.87 14.37 14.79
CA ALA A 128 -20.89 15.07 16.07
C ALA A 128 -21.32 14.13 17.21
N ALA A 129 -22.34 13.30 16.99
CA ALA A 129 -22.77 12.29 17.95
C ALA A 129 -21.66 11.26 18.24
N ALA A 130 -20.94 10.78 17.22
CA ALA A 130 -19.80 9.88 17.39
C ALA A 130 -18.66 10.53 18.19
N LYS A 131 -18.34 11.81 17.91
CA LYS A 131 -17.32 12.56 18.65
C LYS A 131 -17.73 12.77 20.11
N LYS A 132 -18.98 13.16 20.35
CA LYS A 132 -19.55 13.32 21.70
C LYS A 132 -19.53 12.00 22.48
N LEU A 133 -19.90 10.90 21.82
CA LEU A 133 -19.83 9.57 22.41
C LEU A 133 -18.40 9.21 22.83
N GLN A 134 -17.40 9.48 21.98
CA GLN A 134 -15.99 9.20 22.29
C GLN A 134 -15.50 10.04 23.48
N THR A 135 -15.81 11.34 23.53
CA THR A 135 -15.38 12.22 24.62
C THR A 135 -16.07 11.86 25.94
N GLN A 136 -17.37 11.58 25.91
CA GLN A 136 -18.13 11.17 27.09
C GLN A 136 -17.70 9.79 27.61
N ALA A 137 -17.40 8.83 26.74
CA ALA A 137 -16.90 7.52 27.15
C ALA A 137 -15.51 7.62 27.82
N ALA A 138 -14.63 8.47 27.29
CA ALA A 138 -13.33 8.72 27.91
C ALA A 138 -13.46 9.39 29.28
N ALA A 139 -14.30 10.42 29.39
CA ALA A 139 -14.57 11.11 30.65
C ALA A 139 -15.19 10.17 31.70
N MET A 140 -16.16 9.33 31.29
CA MET A 140 -16.78 8.34 32.17
C MET A 140 -15.76 7.34 32.70
N LYS A 141 -14.84 6.84 31.85
CA LYS A 141 -13.80 5.91 32.29
C LYS A 141 -12.89 6.54 33.34
N GLN A 142 -12.55 7.82 33.19
CA GLN A 142 -11.77 8.57 34.19
C GLN A 142 -12.55 8.76 35.49
N GLN A 143 -13.83 9.16 35.40
CA GLN A 143 -14.69 9.35 36.57
C GLN A 143 -14.91 8.03 37.33
N GLN A 144 -15.11 6.92 36.61
CA GLN A 144 -15.22 5.59 37.21
C GLN A 144 -13.96 5.21 37.99
N ALA A 145 -12.77 5.45 37.43
CA ALA A 145 -11.50 5.18 38.10
C ALA A 145 -11.31 6.03 39.37
N GLN A 146 -11.69 7.31 39.33
CA GLN A 146 -11.63 8.21 40.49
C GLN A 146 -12.58 7.77 41.61
N ILE A 147 -13.82 7.40 41.28
CA ILE A 147 -14.79 6.88 42.25
C ILE A 147 -14.24 5.60 42.90
N GLN A 148 -13.71 4.65 42.11
CA GLN A 148 -13.13 3.42 42.64
C GLN A 148 -11.96 3.68 43.60
N ALA A 149 -11.06 4.59 43.25
CA ALA A 149 -9.93 4.97 44.11
C ALA A 149 -10.41 5.61 45.42
N THR A 150 -11.42 6.48 45.35
CA THR A 150 -11.95 7.21 46.51
C THR A 150 -12.70 6.25 47.45
N VAL A 151 -13.51 5.35 46.91
CA VAL A 151 -14.20 4.31 47.68
C VAL A 151 -13.20 3.39 48.38
N LYS A 152 -12.10 3.00 47.71
CA LYS A 152 -11.04 2.18 48.34
C LYS A 152 -10.41 2.89 49.55
N LYS A 153 -10.08 4.19 49.40
CA LYS A 153 -9.53 5.00 50.49
C LYS A 153 -10.52 5.14 51.64
N ALA A 154 -11.78 5.45 51.34
CA ALA A 154 -12.83 5.63 52.34
C ALA A 154 -13.10 4.34 53.14
N LYS A 155 -13.11 3.17 52.48
CA LYS A 155 -13.22 1.87 53.18
C LYS A 155 -12.06 1.63 54.16
N ALA A 156 -10.84 1.99 53.79
CA ALA A 156 -9.68 1.89 54.68
C ALA A 156 -9.82 2.83 55.90
N GLN A 157 -10.33 4.04 55.71
CA GLN A 157 -10.57 5.00 56.80
C GLN A 157 -11.67 4.53 57.76
N VAL A 158 -12.73 3.89 57.24
CA VAL A 158 -13.77 3.25 58.08
C VAL A 158 -13.17 2.14 58.94
N ALA A 159 -12.27 1.32 58.39
CA ALA A 159 -11.61 0.24 59.13
C ALA A 159 -10.64 0.73 60.22
N GLN A 160 -10.15 1.97 60.14
CA GLN A 160 -9.24 2.56 61.14
C GLN A 160 -9.93 3.05 62.42
N GLY A 161 -11.26 3.20 62.42
CA GLY A 161 -12.01 3.67 63.60
C GLY A 161 -11.86 5.18 63.90
N GLY A 162 -12.46 5.63 65.02
CA GLY A 162 -12.35 7.01 65.50
C GLY A 162 -12.91 8.07 64.54
N THR A 163 -12.34 9.28 64.56
CA THR A 163 -12.74 10.39 63.67
C THR A 163 -12.53 10.08 62.19
N ALA A 164 -11.53 9.24 61.86
CA ALA A 164 -11.28 8.78 60.49
C ALA A 164 -12.45 7.96 59.92
N ALA A 165 -13.13 7.17 60.76
CA ALA A 165 -14.29 6.39 60.34
C ALA A 165 -15.50 7.26 59.98
N VAL A 166 -15.72 8.38 60.70
CA VAL A 166 -16.80 9.34 60.39
C VAL A 166 -16.56 9.99 59.01
N THR A 167 -15.33 10.44 58.74
CA THR A 167 -14.96 11.00 57.43
C THR A 167 -15.09 9.97 56.31
N GLY A 168 -14.68 8.72 56.57
CA GLY A 168 -14.84 7.61 55.62
C GLY A 168 -16.30 7.33 55.28
N ALA A 169 -17.19 7.30 56.29
CA ALA A 169 -18.62 7.07 56.11
C ALA A 169 -19.30 8.19 55.29
N GLN A 170 -19.02 9.46 55.60
CA GLN A 170 -19.51 10.61 54.81
C GLN A 170 -19.02 10.56 53.36
N THR A 171 -17.77 10.17 53.16
CA THR A 171 -17.20 10.00 51.81
C THR A 171 -17.92 8.90 51.03
N LEU A 172 -18.20 7.75 51.64
CA LEU A 172 -18.95 6.66 51.00
C LEU A 172 -20.38 7.10 50.63
N GLN A 173 -21.06 7.84 51.48
CA GLN A 173 -22.40 8.37 51.20
C GLN A 173 -22.39 9.34 50.00
N THR A 174 -21.38 10.20 49.91
CA THR A 174 -21.21 11.13 48.77
C THR A 174 -20.93 10.37 47.47
N GLN A 175 -20.12 9.30 47.54
CA GLN A 175 -19.81 8.48 46.38
C GLN A 175 -20.99 7.64 45.87
N GLN A 176 -21.97 7.34 46.72
CA GLN A 176 -23.23 6.70 46.31
C GLN A 176 -24.02 7.58 45.32
N ALA A 177 -24.13 8.88 45.60
CA ALA A 177 -24.76 9.84 44.70
C ALA A 177 -23.97 10.01 43.38
N ALA A 178 -22.63 10.03 43.47
CA ALA A 178 -21.76 10.07 42.29
C ALA A 178 -21.91 8.82 41.41
N ALA A 179 -22.04 7.64 42.03
CA ALA A 179 -22.30 6.37 41.33
C ALA A 179 -23.67 6.36 40.64
N ALA A 180 -24.72 6.86 41.29
CA ALA A 180 -26.05 6.99 40.68
C ALA A 180 -26.01 7.93 39.45
N LYS A 181 -25.31 9.06 39.55
CA LYS A 181 -25.10 9.98 38.41
C LYS A 181 -24.34 9.30 37.27
N LEU A 182 -23.32 8.49 37.59
CA LEU A 182 -22.56 7.72 36.61
C LEU A 182 -23.45 6.70 35.89
N GLN A 183 -24.38 6.06 36.59
CA GLN A 183 -25.33 5.10 36.02
C GLN A 183 -26.29 5.78 35.02
N THR A 184 -26.82 6.96 35.35
CA THR A 184 -27.63 7.75 34.41
C THR A 184 -26.84 8.18 33.17
N GLN A 185 -25.59 8.61 33.35
CA GLN A 185 -24.70 8.92 32.23
C GLN A 185 -24.44 7.67 31.36
N ALA A 186 -24.30 6.49 31.97
CA ALA A 186 -24.07 5.23 31.26
C ALA A 186 -25.29 4.85 30.40
N ALA A 187 -26.51 5.03 30.91
CA ALA A 187 -27.74 4.83 30.15
C ALA A 187 -27.82 5.78 28.94
N SER A 188 -27.49 7.07 29.13
CA SER A 188 -27.45 8.06 28.04
C SER A 188 -26.39 7.72 26.98
N LEU A 189 -25.22 7.25 27.42
CA LEU A 189 -24.17 6.76 26.52
C LEU A 189 -24.63 5.54 25.73
N GLN A 190 -25.32 4.58 26.35
CA GLN A 190 -25.80 3.37 25.68
C GLN A 190 -26.80 3.71 24.55
N ALA A 191 -27.72 4.65 24.80
CA ALA A 191 -28.62 5.15 23.76
C ALA A 191 -27.84 5.81 22.59
N SER A 192 -26.85 6.65 22.93
CA SER A 192 -25.98 7.30 21.94
C SER A 192 -25.14 6.29 21.15
N GLN A 193 -24.65 5.22 21.81
CA GLN A 193 -23.93 4.12 21.16
C GLN A 193 -24.80 3.41 20.13
N LYS A 194 -26.07 3.12 20.44
CA LYS A 194 -26.99 2.46 19.51
C LYS A 194 -27.19 3.28 18.24
N THR A 195 -27.41 4.59 18.38
CA THR A 195 -27.58 5.51 17.24
C THR A 195 -26.31 5.61 16.38
N VAL A 196 -25.15 5.78 17.02
CA VAL A 196 -23.86 5.86 16.31
C VAL A 196 -23.52 4.51 15.64
N ALA A 197 -23.78 3.38 16.29
CA ALA A 197 -23.58 2.05 15.74
C ALA A 197 -24.48 1.79 14.52
N ALA A 198 -25.75 2.20 14.57
CA ALA A 198 -26.65 2.12 13.43
C ALA A 198 -26.17 2.98 12.26
N ALA A 199 -25.75 4.22 12.53
CA ALA A 199 -25.19 5.11 11.52
C ALA A 199 -23.91 4.52 10.89
N MET A 200 -23.00 3.97 11.69
CA MET A 200 -21.79 3.29 11.20
C MET A 200 -22.12 2.05 10.36
N LYS A 201 -23.13 1.26 10.75
CA LYS A 201 -23.58 0.09 9.99
C LYS A 201 -24.10 0.49 8.61
N THR A 202 -24.95 1.52 8.54
CA THR A 202 -25.47 2.07 7.28
C THR A 202 -24.35 2.67 6.43
N ALA A 203 -23.48 3.48 7.03
CA ALA A 203 -22.34 4.05 6.32
C ALA A 203 -21.42 2.95 5.76
N LYS A 204 -21.15 1.89 6.53
CA LYS A 204 -20.34 0.74 6.12
C LYS A 204 -20.98 -0.05 4.98
N SER A 205 -22.30 -0.23 4.97
CA SER A 205 -22.98 -0.92 3.87
C SER A 205 -22.86 -0.13 2.55
N GLN A 206 -22.95 1.20 2.61
CA GLN A 206 -22.82 2.09 1.45
C GLN A 206 -21.43 2.05 0.79
N VAL A 207 -20.37 1.73 1.54
CA VAL A 207 -18.99 1.68 1.02
C VAL A 207 -18.38 0.29 1.02
N LYS A 208 -19.16 -0.78 1.25
CA LYS A 208 -18.64 -2.14 1.42
C LYS A 208 -17.70 -2.59 0.28
N GLY A 209 -18.03 -2.23 -0.96
CA GLY A 209 -17.21 -2.55 -2.16
C GLY A 209 -15.99 -1.66 -2.37
N GLU A 210 -15.83 -0.62 -1.56
CA GLU A 210 -14.73 0.36 -1.60
C GLU A 210 -13.73 0.17 -0.44
N LEU A 211 -14.06 -0.67 0.55
CA LEU A 211 -13.19 -0.95 1.68
C LEU A 211 -11.98 -1.79 1.28
N LEU A 212 -10.82 -1.45 1.84
CA LEU A 212 -9.64 -2.30 1.77
C LEU A 212 -9.88 -3.62 2.53
N PRO A 213 -9.40 -4.76 2.02
CA PRO A 213 -9.53 -6.06 2.67
C PRO A 213 -8.98 -6.06 4.10
N THR A 214 -9.66 -6.75 5.02
CA THR A 214 -9.17 -6.91 6.39
C THR A 214 -7.99 -7.88 6.48
N LYS A 215 -7.99 -8.91 5.62
CA LYS A 215 -6.87 -9.84 5.46
C LYS A 215 -5.74 -9.17 4.66
N THR A 216 -4.51 -9.29 5.13
CA THR A 216 -3.33 -8.76 4.44
C THR A 216 -3.16 -9.41 3.08
N PRO A 217 -3.21 -8.66 1.97
CA PRO A 217 -2.83 -9.20 0.68
C PRO A 217 -1.31 -9.39 0.63
N THR A 218 -0.85 -10.26 -0.27
CA THR A 218 0.59 -10.48 -0.51
C THR A 218 0.87 -10.30 -1.99
N GLY A 219 2.00 -9.68 -2.33
CA GLY A 219 2.39 -9.43 -3.70
C GLY A 219 1.73 -8.18 -4.29
N VAL A 220 1.63 -8.15 -5.62
CA VAL A 220 1.01 -7.06 -6.37
C VAL A 220 -0.41 -7.47 -6.74
N THR A 221 -1.42 -6.90 -6.07
CA THR A 221 -2.82 -7.31 -6.21
C THR A 221 -3.76 -6.13 -6.29
N ASN A 222 -4.87 -6.28 -7.01
CA ASN A 222 -5.99 -5.35 -6.90
C ASN A 222 -6.69 -5.63 -5.56
N VAL A 223 -6.67 -4.66 -4.66
CA VAL A 223 -7.28 -4.77 -3.33
C VAL A 223 -8.70 -4.18 -3.31
N VAL A 224 -8.98 -3.24 -4.22
CA VAL A 224 -10.32 -2.69 -4.48
C VAL A 224 -10.54 -2.63 -5.98
N THR A 225 -11.71 -3.05 -6.43
CA THR A 225 -12.14 -2.93 -7.83
C THR A 225 -13.58 -2.43 -7.87
N THR A 226 -13.78 -1.24 -8.43
CA THR A 226 -15.10 -0.66 -8.68
C THR A 226 -15.20 -0.19 -10.12
N LYS A 227 -16.40 0.23 -10.54
CA LYS A 227 -16.61 0.89 -11.84
C LYS A 227 -15.99 2.31 -11.89
N ASP A 228 -15.65 2.88 -10.75
CA ASP A 228 -15.20 4.27 -10.61
C ASP A 228 -13.67 4.35 -10.48
N TYR A 229 -13.04 3.35 -9.84
CA TYR A 229 -11.59 3.22 -9.73
C TYR A 229 -11.18 1.81 -9.28
N LYS A 230 -9.90 1.47 -9.43
CA LYS A 230 -9.25 0.31 -8.81
C LYS A 230 -8.12 0.78 -7.92
N ILE A 231 -7.92 0.11 -6.78
CA ILE A 231 -6.72 0.26 -5.96
C ILE A 231 -5.92 -1.02 -6.11
N ARG A 232 -4.68 -0.89 -6.60
CA ARG A 232 -3.70 -1.97 -6.66
C ARG A 232 -2.57 -1.66 -5.69
N MET A 233 -2.14 -2.63 -4.91
CA MET A 233 -1.04 -2.45 -3.96
C MET A 233 0.05 -3.48 -4.21
N ASN A 234 1.29 -3.10 -3.91
CA ASN A 234 2.37 -4.04 -3.67
C ASN A 234 2.52 -4.19 -2.14
N VAL A 235 2.14 -5.34 -1.59
CA VAL A 235 2.28 -5.63 -0.16
C VAL A 235 3.29 -6.76 0.05
N GLN A 236 4.34 -6.48 0.82
CA GLN A 236 5.42 -7.43 1.09
C GLN A 236 5.61 -7.52 2.60
N SER A 237 5.47 -8.72 3.17
CA SER A 237 5.63 -8.94 4.62
C SER A 237 4.79 -7.99 5.49
N GLY A 238 3.56 -7.68 5.04
CA GLY A 238 2.65 -6.74 5.72
C GLY A 238 2.92 -5.26 5.46
N ASP A 239 3.99 -4.91 4.75
CA ASP A 239 4.31 -3.53 4.39
C ASP A 239 3.77 -3.17 3.01
N VAL A 240 3.10 -2.02 2.91
CA VAL A 240 2.68 -1.44 1.63
C VAL A 240 3.88 -0.77 0.99
N MET A 241 4.45 -1.41 -0.03
CA MET A 241 5.62 -0.92 -0.76
C MET A 241 5.27 0.11 -1.83
N GLY A 242 4.02 0.14 -2.27
CA GLY A 242 3.52 1.06 -3.28
C GLY A 242 2.04 0.85 -3.52
N THR A 243 1.36 1.89 -4.00
CA THR A 243 -0.05 1.81 -4.37
C THR A 243 -0.28 2.45 -5.73
N ALA A 244 -1.16 1.87 -6.55
CA ALA A 244 -1.59 2.44 -7.80
C ALA A 244 -3.11 2.60 -7.77
N MET A 245 -3.59 3.79 -8.08
CA MET A 245 -5.00 4.03 -8.31
C MET A 245 -5.25 4.15 -9.81
N ILE A 246 -6.17 3.33 -10.31
CA ILE A 246 -6.48 3.21 -11.74
C ILE A 246 -7.90 3.73 -11.93
N VAL A 247 -8.08 4.76 -12.74
CA VAL A 247 -9.34 5.49 -12.85
C VAL A 247 -9.75 5.53 -14.32
N PRO A 248 -10.92 4.99 -14.68
CA PRO A 248 -11.41 5.11 -16.05
C PRO A 248 -11.53 6.59 -16.45
N THR A 249 -11.07 6.98 -17.63
CA THR A 249 -11.17 8.37 -18.11
C THR A 249 -12.62 8.85 -18.16
N LYS A 250 -13.57 7.94 -18.43
CA LYS A 250 -15.02 8.17 -18.36
C LYS A 250 -15.52 8.58 -16.96
N ALA A 251 -14.81 8.25 -15.88
CA ALA A 251 -15.21 8.64 -14.52
C ALA A 251 -15.02 10.15 -14.27
N PHE A 252 -14.13 10.82 -15.01
CA PHE A 252 -13.92 12.27 -14.89
C PHE A 252 -15.01 13.11 -15.57
N LYS A 253 -15.83 12.49 -16.43
CA LYS A 253 -16.98 13.14 -17.09
C LYS A 253 -18.23 13.19 -16.20
N ASP A 254 -18.22 12.51 -15.06
CA ASP A 254 -19.33 12.40 -14.13
C ASP A 254 -18.90 12.95 -12.76
N LYS A 255 -19.60 13.98 -12.27
CA LYS A 255 -19.25 14.66 -11.01
C LYS A 255 -19.28 13.72 -9.81
N THR A 256 -20.24 12.81 -9.74
CA THR A 256 -20.38 11.85 -8.63
C THR A 256 -19.24 10.84 -8.64
N ARG A 257 -18.87 10.32 -9.81
CA ARG A 257 -17.76 9.38 -9.96
C ARG A 257 -16.42 10.04 -9.69
N GLN A 258 -16.24 11.28 -10.15
CA GLN A 258 -15.07 12.10 -9.84
C GLN A 258 -14.96 12.36 -8.33
N GLN A 259 -16.05 12.66 -7.65
CA GLN A 259 -16.06 12.83 -6.19
C GLN A 259 -15.67 11.55 -5.45
N LYS A 260 -16.19 10.38 -5.84
CA LYS A 260 -15.79 9.10 -5.24
C LYS A 260 -14.29 8.83 -5.40
N PHE A 261 -13.77 9.03 -6.60
CA PHE A 261 -12.32 8.99 -6.85
C PHE A 261 -11.58 9.99 -5.94
N GLY A 262 -12.03 11.24 -5.88
CA GLY A 262 -11.38 12.30 -5.12
C GLY A 262 -11.30 12.03 -3.62
N VAL A 263 -12.38 11.50 -3.03
CA VAL A 263 -12.41 11.06 -1.63
C VAL A 263 -11.40 9.94 -1.41
N SER A 264 -11.45 8.88 -2.23
CA SER A 264 -10.54 7.74 -2.11
C SER A 264 -9.07 8.16 -2.28
N PHE A 265 -8.79 9.03 -3.26
CA PHE A 265 -7.45 9.56 -3.51
C PHE A 265 -6.93 10.40 -2.34
N ALA A 266 -7.76 11.29 -1.79
CA ALA A 266 -7.39 12.13 -0.66
C ALA A 266 -7.13 11.31 0.61
N LEU A 267 -7.92 10.26 0.85
CA LEU A 267 -7.70 9.32 1.95
C LEU A 267 -6.37 8.58 1.76
N MET A 268 -6.15 7.92 0.61
CA MET A 268 -4.89 7.23 0.33
C MET A 268 -3.67 8.13 0.44
N THR A 269 -3.78 9.37 -0.06
CA THR A 269 -2.73 10.37 0.03
C THR A 269 -2.43 10.72 1.49
N SER A 270 -3.44 11.00 2.30
CA SER A 270 -3.26 11.29 3.73
C SER A 270 -2.63 10.11 4.47
N MET A 271 -3.12 8.88 4.23
CA MET A 271 -2.61 7.67 4.89
C MET A 271 -1.19 7.30 4.47
N SER A 272 -0.73 7.78 3.31
CA SER A 272 0.67 7.63 2.90
C SER A 272 1.63 8.54 3.66
N GLY A 273 1.11 9.50 4.43
CA GLY A 273 1.85 10.56 5.12
C GLY A 273 2.03 11.83 4.30
N ALA A 274 1.48 11.90 3.08
CA ALA A 274 1.52 13.09 2.23
C ALA A 274 0.47 14.13 2.60
N ASN A 275 0.61 15.37 2.11
CA ASN A 275 -0.39 16.41 2.26
C ASN A 275 -1.45 16.30 1.14
N ALA A 276 -2.62 15.74 1.47
CA ALA A 276 -3.69 15.55 0.49
C ALA A 276 -4.15 16.85 -0.19
N LYS A 277 -4.29 17.95 0.55
CA LYS A 277 -4.72 19.24 -0.03
C LYS A 277 -3.71 19.75 -1.07
N GLN A 278 -2.42 19.66 -0.75
CA GLN A 278 -1.34 20.06 -1.65
C GLN A 278 -1.28 19.18 -2.90
N VAL A 279 -1.35 17.85 -2.71
CA VAL A 279 -1.30 16.88 -3.82
C VAL A 279 -2.51 17.03 -4.73
N MET A 280 -3.72 17.15 -4.18
CA MET A 280 -4.95 17.38 -4.96
C MET A 280 -4.89 18.68 -5.76
N LYS A 281 -4.38 19.77 -5.17
CA LYS A 281 -4.21 21.05 -5.88
C LYS A 281 -3.26 20.91 -7.06
N LYS A 282 -2.10 20.27 -6.86
CA LYS A 282 -1.12 20.02 -7.94
C LYS A 282 -1.69 19.08 -8.98
N PHE A 283 -2.30 17.98 -8.58
CA PHE A 283 -2.96 17.02 -9.48
C PHE A 283 -3.96 17.72 -10.38
N ASN A 284 -4.88 18.53 -9.84
CA ASN A 284 -5.84 19.27 -10.63
C ASN A 284 -5.18 20.23 -11.63
N LYS A 285 -4.13 20.95 -11.22
CA LYS A 285 -3.37 21.86 -12.10
C LYS A 285 -2.76 21.08 -13.26
N GLU A 286 -2.03 20.01 -12.95
CA GLU A 286 -1.36 19.22 -13.97
C GLU A 286 -2.34 18.53 -14.93
N THR A 287 -3.47 18.02 -14.43
CA THR A 287 -4.49 17.40 -15.31
C THR A 287 -5.21 18.40 -16.21
N LYS A 288 -5.31 19.68 -15.81
CA LYS A 288 -5.91 20.74 -16.66
C LYS A 288 -4.95 21.21 -17.75
N ASN A 289 -3.66 21.24 -17.44
CA ASN A 289 -2.61 21.71 -18.35
C ASN A 289 -2.15 20.62 -19.34
N ASN A 290 -2.57 19.37 -19.12
CA ASN A 290 -2.21 18.24 -19.96
C ASN A 290 -2.98 18.29 -21.29
N SER A 291 -2.28 18.52 -22.40
CA SER A 291 -2.83 18.41 -23.75
C SER A 291 -3.01 16.95 -24.13
N SER A 292 -3.97 16.67 -25.02
CA SER A 292 -4.41 15.32 -25.44
C SER A 292 -3.30 14.39 -25.98
N SER A 293 -2.08 14.89 -26.21
CA SER A 293 -0.92 14.15 -26.71
C SER A 293 0.08 13.70 -25.62
N THR A 294 -0.04 14.16 -24.37
CA THR A 294 0.96 13.84 -23.33
C THR A 294 0.54 12.66 -22.45
N THR A 295 1.33 11.59 -22.48
CA THR A 295 1.03 10.32 -21.75
C THR A 295 1.54 10.30 -20.31
N THR A 296 2.29 11.32 -19.89
CA THR A 296 2.89 11.44 -18.56
C THR A 296 2.78 12.86 -18.02
N ILE A 297 2.45 12.98 -16.74
CA ILE A 297 2.46 14.24 -15.99
C ILE A 297 3.70 14.26 -15.08
N ASP A 298 4.21 15.47 -14.82
CA ASP A 298 5.30 15.67 -13.88
C ASP A 298 5.00 15.06 -12.50
N PRO A 299 5.97 14.34 -11.90
CA PRO A 299 5.75 13.69 -10.61
C PRO A 299 5.47 14.71 -9.51
N ILE A 300 4.37 14.51 -8.79
CA ILE A 300 4.07 15.31 -7.59
C ILE A 300 4.82 14.69 -6.42
N THR A 301 5.50 15.49 -5.60
CA THR A 301 6.14 15.02 -4.37
C THR A 301 5.59 15.77 -3.16
N SER A 302 5.27 15.04 -2.08
CA SER A 302 4.82 15.61 -0.80
C SER A 302 5.27 14.72 0.36
N LYS A 303 5.99 15.30 1.33
CA LYS A 303 6.51 14.61 2.53
C LYS A 303 7.19 13.26 2.24
N GLY A 304 8.04 13.22 1.21
CA GLY A 304 8.77 12.02 0.80
C GLY A 304 7.95 10.97 0.03
N VAL A 305 6.66 11.23 -0.23
CA VAL A 305 5.84 10.41 -1.13
C VAL A 305 5.85 11.03 -2.53
N ARG A 306 6.22 10.22 -3.52
CA ARG A 306 6.21 10.55 -4.94
C ARG A 306 4.96 9.95 -5.59
N PHE A 307 4.27 10.79 -6.35
CA PHE A 307 3.10 10.48 -7.16
C PHE A 307 3.51 10.55 -8.62
N THR A 308 3.47 9.43 -9.33
CA THR A 308 3.74 9.38 -10.78
C THR A 308 2.45 9.08 -11.51
N ILE A 309 2.14 9.87 -12.53
CA ILE A 309 0.85 9.81 -13.19
C ILE A 309 1.07 9.46 -14.66
N GLY A 310 0.41 8.39 -15.11
CA GLY A 310 0.37 7.98 -16.51
C GLY A 310 -1.05 8.04 -17.04
N ILE A 311 -1.22 8.53 -18.26
CA ILE A 311 -2.51 8.64 -18.93
C ILE A 311 -2.51 7.70 -20.13
N SER A 312 -3.61 6.95 -20.27
CA SER A 312 -3.94 6.19 -21.47
C SER A 312 -5.31 6.64 -21.98
N THR A 313 -5.70 6.16 -23.17
CA THR A 313 -7.01 6.47 -23.78
C THR A 313 -8.19 6.11 -22.88
N THR A 314 -8.06 5.07 -22.06
CA THR A 314 -9.15 4.52 -21.24
C THR A 314 -8.97 4.71 -19.74
N ASN A 315 -7.74 4.87 -19.26
CA ASN A 315 -7.43 4.92 -17.84
C ASN A 315 -6.34 5.93 -17.49
N LEU A 316 -6.53 6.61 -16.35
CA LEU A 316 -5.50 7.30 -15.61
C LEU A 316 -4.89 6.36 -14.56
N TYR A 317 -3.57 6.36 -14.45
CA TYR A 317 -2.81 5.59 -13.47
C TYR A 317 -2.07 6.54 -12.53
N ILE A 318 -2.34 6.46 -11.24
CA ILE A 318 -1.66 7.27 -10.21
C ILE A 318 -0.88 6.33 -9.30
N PHE A 319 0.43 6.31 -9.43
CA PHE A 319 1.32 5.52 -8.59
C PHE A 319 1.82 6.35 -7.41
N MET A 320 1.76 5.80 -6.19
CA MET A 320 2.24 6.40 -4.95
C MET A 320 3.34 5.51 -4.36
N ALA A 321 4.45 6.12 -3.97
CA ALA A 321 5.67 5.41 -3.57
C ALA A 321 6.61 6.32 -2.74
N LYS A 322 7.39 5.76 -1.81
CA LYS A 322 8.44 6.47 -1.03
C LYS A 322 9.85 6.04 -1.42
#